data_AF-A0A1F8BC66-F1
#
_entry.id   AF-A0A1F8BC66-F1
#
_cell.length_a   1.000
_cell.length_b   1.000
_cell.length_c   1.000
_cell.angle_alpha   90.00
_cell.angle_beta   90.00
_cell.angle_gamma   90.00
#
_symmetry.space_group_name_H-M   'P 1'
#
loop_
_entity.id
_entity.type
_entity.pdbx_description
1 polymer ?
#
loop_
_entity_poly.entity_id
_entity_poly.type
_entity_poly.pdbx_seq_one_letter_code
_entity_poly.pdbx_strand_id
1 'polypeptide(L)' 'MEQYHLTENQVMDVFRNGYVDDWEGMKVSTKKYFGYEIRVFWNRTKKGKYNIISVLKRKRR' A
#
# COMPACT_ATOMS: atom_id res chain seq x y z
N MET A 1 18.60 -0.03 -5.65
CA MET A 1 17.17 -0.13 -5.29
C MET A 1 16.85 -1.59 -5.11
N GLU A 2 16.54 -2.05 -3.90
CA GLU A 2 16.07 -3.43 -3.69
C GLU A 2 14.68 -3.57 -4.31
N GLN A 3 14.57 -4.34 -5.39
CA GLN A 3 13.30 -4.66 -6.02
C GLN A 3 12.65 -5.78 -5.19
N TYR A 4 11.81 -5.39 -4.24
CA TYR A 4 11.01 -6.38 -3.51
C TYR A 4 10.06 -7.07 -4.49
N HIS A 5 10.19 -8.38 -4.65
CA HIS A 5 9.25 -9.23 -5.40
C HIS A 5 7.89 -9.26 -4.69
N LEU A 6 7.12 -8.18 -4.80
CA LEU A 6 5.73 -8.11 -4.39
C LEU A 6 4.87 -8.61 -5.55
N THR A 7 3.94 -9.52 -5.26
CA THR A 7 2.94 -9.90 -6.26
C THR A 7 1.81 -8.88 -6.28
N GLU A 8 1.16 -8.73 -7.43
CA GLU A 8 -0.02 -7.86 -7.56
C GLU A 8 -1.11 -8.26 -6.54
N ASN A 9 -1.29 -9.55 -6.29
CA ASN A 9 -2.23 -10.05 -5.29
C ASN A 9 -1.93 -9.53 -3.87
N GLN A 10 -0.65 -9.45 -3.47
CA GLN A 10 -0.29 -8.89 -2.17
C GLN A 10 -0.58 -7.39 -2.11
N VAL A 11 -0.26 -6.66 -3.18
CA VAL A 11 -0.56 -5.21 -3.26
C VAL A 11 -2.07 -4.97 -3.17
N MET A 12 -2.87 -5.75 -3.90
CA MET A 12 -4.32 -5.64 -3.92
C MET A 12 -4.97 -6.08 -2.59
N ASP A 13 -4.43 -7.09 -1.92
CA ASP A 13 -4.84 -7.48 -0.56
C ASP A 13 -4.59 -6.34 0.43
N VAL A 14 -3.40 -5.71 0.39
CA VAL A 14 -3.10 -4.56 1.25
C VAL A 14 -4.01 -3.38 0.93
N PHE A 15 -4.22 -3.09 -0.36
CA PHE A 15 -5.08 -1.99 -0.79
C PHE A 15 -6.53 -2.15 -0.27
N ARG A 16 -7.09 -3.36 -0.38
CA ARG A 16 -8.49 -3.65 -0.02
C ARG A 16 -8.71 -3.91 1.47
N ASN A 17 -7.77 -4.60 2.12
CA ASN A 17 -7.95 -5.15 3.48
C ASN A 17 -6.96 -4.56 4.49
N GLY A 18 -6.09 -3.64 4.09
CA GLY A 18 -5.17 -2.94 4.98
C GLY A 18 -5.87 -1.88 5.83
N TYR A 19 -5.23 -1.54 6.95
CA TYR A 19 -5.61 -0.36 7.74
C TYR A 19 -5.35 0.91 6.92
N VAL A 20 -6.36 1.77 6.78
CA VAL A 20 -6.28 2.99 5.98
C VAL A 20 -5.97 4.19 6.87
N ASP A 21 -4.97 4.97 6.47
CA ASP A 21 -4.58 6.22 7.12
C ASP A 21 -4.45 7.36 6.09
N ASP A 22 -4.43 8.60 6.57
CA ASP A 22 -4.13 9.80 5.79
C ASP A 22 -2.64 10.15 5.92
N TRP A 23 -1.95 10.34 4.79
CA TRP A 23 -0.55 10.73 4.76
C TRP A 23 -0.33 11.80 3.69
N GLU A 24 0.01 13.03 4.12
CA GLU A 24 0.34 14.16 3.24
C GLU A 24 -0.69 14.39 2.10
N GLY A 25 -1.99 14.25 2.38
CA GLY A 25 -3.06 14.43 1.40
C GLY A 25 -3.34 13.21 0.51
N MET A 26 -2.69 12.07 0.77
CA MET A 26 -2.95 10.77 0.14
C MET A 26 -3.53 9.79 1.15
N LYS A 27 -4.17 8.74 0.66
CA LYS A 27 -4.58 7.61 1.47
C LYS A 27 -3.50 6.53 1.43
N VAL A 28 -3.27 5.90 2.57
CA VAL A 28 -2.29 4.81 2.69
C VAL A 28 -2.95 3.60 3.31
N SER A 29 -3.03 2.50 2.56
CA SER A 29 -3.43 1.21 3.12
C SER A 29 -2.19 0.46 3.60
N THR A 30 -2.18 0.04 4.86
CA THR A 30 -1.05 -0.67 5.49
C THR A 30 -1.50 -2.03 5.99
N LYS A 31 -0.77 -3.09 5.62
CA LYS A 31 -0.97 -4.44 6.18
C LYS A 31 0.34 -5.00 6.67
N LYS A 32 0.28 -5.58 7.86
CA LYS A 32 1.41 -6.16 8.57
C LYS A 32 1.43 -7.68 8.32
N TYR A 33 2.59 -8.18 7.92
CA TYR A 33 2.87 -9.61 7.77
C TYR A 33 3.92 -10.02 8.80
N PHE A 34 4.19 -11.33 8.89
CA PHE A 34 5.27 -11.83 9.71
C PHE A 34 6.63 -11.39 9.13
N GLY A 35 7.38 -10.60 9.89
CA GLY A 35 8.70 -10.08 9.49
C GLY A 35 8.73 -8.83 8.59
N TYR A 36 7.59 -8.39 8.03
CA TYR A 36 7.53 -7.20 7.18
C TYR A 36 6.14 -6.53 7.19
N GLU A 37 6.06 -5.30 6.69
CA GLU A 37 4.81 -4.61 6.38
C GLU A 37 4.83 -4.10 4.94
N ILE A 38 3.66 -3.99 4.34
CA ILE A 38 3.45 -3.36 3.04
C ILE A 38 2.55 -2.13 3.26
N ARG A 39 2.92 -1.02 2.62
CA ARG A 39 2.13 0.20 2.52
C ARG A 39 1.83 0.49 1.06
N VAL A 40 0.57 0.72 0.75
CA VAL A 40 0.10 1.08 -0.59
C VAL A 40 -0.44 2.49 -0.52
N PHE A 41 0.21 3.41 -1.23
CA PHE A 41 -0.17 4.81 -1.33
C PHE A 41 -1.09 4.98 -2.52
N TRP A 42 -2.25 5.60 -2.30
CA TRP A 42 -3.24 5.77 -3.34
C TRP A 42 -4.03 7.06 -3.19
N ASN A 43 -4.63 7.50 -4.30
CA ASN A 43 -5.59 8.59 -4.30
C ASN A 43 -6.86 8.19 -5.04
N ARG A 44 -7.93 8.95 -4.80
CA ARG A 44 -9.18 8.83 -5.53
C ARG A 44 -9.35 10.03 -6.44
N THR A 45 -9.50 9.78 -7.73
CA THR A 45 -9.80 10.82 -8.71
C THR A 45 -11.22 11.38 -8.50
N LYS A 46 -11.47 12.59 -9.01
CA LYS A 46 -12.82 13.19 -9.00
C LYS A 46 -13.88 12.30 -9.70
N LYS A 47 -13.46 11.43 -10.61
CA LYS A 47 -14.32 10.46 -11.32
C LYS A 47 -14.52 9.14 -10.55
N GLY A 48 -14.06 9.06 -9.30
CA GLY A 48 -14.24 7.89 -8.43
C GLY A 48 -13.25 6.75 -8.67
N LYS A 49 -12.33 6.85 -9.64
CA LYS A 49 -11.26 5.86 -9.87
C LYS A 49 -10.17 5.95 -8.81
N TYR A 50 -9.66 4.82 -8.37
CA TYR A 50 -8.53 4.72 -7.45
C TYR A 50 -7.23 4.54 -8.22
N ASN A 51 -6.21 5.34 -7.92
CA ASN A 51 -4.87 5.17 -8.48
C ASN A 51 -3.92 4.77 -7.37
N ILE A 52 -3.20 3.67 -7.56
CA ILE A 52 -2.06 3.32 -6.73
C ILE A 52 -0.86 4.11 -7.25
N ILE A 53 -0.26 4.91 -6.37
CA ILE A 53 0.84 5.82 -6.69
C ILE A 53 2.17 5.15 -6.39
N SER A 54 2.26 4.48 -5.25
CA SER A 54 3.49 3.83 -4.80
C SER A 54 3.19 2.67 -3.86
N VAL A 55 4.12 1.72 -3.81
CA VAL A 55 4.09 0.58 -2.90
C VAL A 55 5.43 0.49 -2.19
N LEU A 56 5.39 0.43 -0.86
CA LEU A 56 6.57 0.29 -0.02
C LEU A 56 6.48 -1.00 0.78
N LYS A 57 7.51 -1.84 0.70
CA LYS A 57 7.73 -2.95 1.63
C LYS A 57 8.80 -2.55 2.63
N ARG A 58 8.54 -2.74 3.92
CA ARG A 58 9.51 -2.48 4.99
C ARG A 58 9.69 -3.70 5.86
N LYS A 59 10.94 -4.05 6.20
CA LYS A 59 11.23 -5.03 7.24
C LYS A 59 10.72 -4.50 8.59
N ARG A 60 10.05 -5.37 9.37
CA ARG A 60 9.69 -5.05 10.75
C ARG A 60 10.86 -5.50 11.64
N ARG A 61 11.40 -4.58 12.43
CA ARG A 61 12.38 -4.89 13.48
C ARG A 61 11.64 -5.41 14.70
#